data_AF-A0A7V9BL53-F1
#
_entry.id   AF-A0A7V9BL53-F1
#
_cell.length_a   1.000
_cell.length_b   1.000
_cell.length_c   1.000
_cell.angle_alpha   90.00
_cell.angle_beta   90.00
_cell.angle_gamma   90.00
#
_symmetry.space_group_name_H-M   'P 1'
#
loop_
_entity.id
_entity.type
_entity.pdbx_description
1 polymer ?
#
loop_
_entity_poly.entity_id
_entity_poly.type
_entity_poly.pdbx_seq_one_letter_code
_entity_poly.pdbx_strand_id
1 'polypeptide(L)'
;MKPNDDNGKLPVAERPFRVLIIAGSDRRQYNCPGVDGKARSLALRMAERLPQDWELDVEDLGNVFGRARIQSCNACVSTSMALCVWPCNCYEAANKDEPDLMWDLDLYARLDLADAWAIIGPVNWYAPSSNLKLMFDRLVCMNGGNPREELIGHKNAELAMKLEHADEWASLHRNHLEGRTAGFFSYGDGGGDEIDETGRPRILRHPQYFDPGHEPFESERDAYRPIVWQCRYSGIEVPDDLWVHVQFGDGKKYSDNQAEDMVREPRVMESFDAWTDGFSRFVARKGKVEPGEFRAYGYTAPSHRLADLKAKWRELRMGVGLPPAGSSPARQHALGLNDDATLTPREGEGEKRR
;
A
#
# COMPACT_ATOMS: atom_id res chain seq x y z
N MET A 1 -13.21 -18.96 2.85
CA MET A 1 -12.95 -17.77 2.00
C MET A 1 -14.19 -16.90 1.79
N LYS A 2 -14.89 -16.50 2.85
CA LYS A 2 -15.92 -15.46 2.86
C LYS A 2 -15.96 -14.91 4.30
N PRO A 3 -15.08 -13.97 4.67
CA PRO A 3 -15.07 -13.42 6.02
C PRO A 3 -16.42 -12.78 6.33
N ASN A 4 -16.86 -12.82 7.59
CA ASN A 4 -18.07 -12.13 8.01
C ASN A 4 -17.70 -10.83 8.70
N ASP A 5 -17.82 -9.71 7.99
CA ASP A 5 -17.45 -8.39 8.53
C ASP A 5 -18.27 -8.02 9.77
N ASP A 6 -19.48 -8.57 9.94
CA ASP A 6 -20.29 -8.34 11.15
C ASP A 6 -19.63 -8.90 12.42
N ASN A 7 -18.70 -9.86 12.31
CA ASN A 7 -17.91 -10.32 13.45
C ASN A 7 -16.99 -9.22 14.00
N GLY A 8 -16.73 -8.15 13.24
CA GLY A 8 -16.06 -6.95 13.71
C GLY A 8 -16.83 -6.17 14.80
N LYS A 9 -18.10 -6.50 15.02
CA LYS A 9 -18.96 -5.94 16.10
C LYS A 9 -18.92 -6.77 17.38
N LEU A 10 -18.40 -8.00 17.34
CA LEU A 10 -18.33 -8.88 18.49
C LEU A 10 -17.16 -8.50 19.40
N PRO A 11 -17.23 -8.81 20.70
CA PRO A 11 -16.06 -8.76 21.58
C PRO A 11 -14.91 -9.59 21.01
N VAL A 12 -13.66 -9.14 21.21
CA VAL A 12 -12.46 -9.81 20.67
C VAL A 12 -12.38 -11.29 21.08
N ALA A 13 -12.79 -11.60 22.31
CA ALA A 13 -12.84 -12.97 22.80
C ALA A 13 -13.79 -13.88 21.99
N GLU A 14 -14.87 -13.31 21.43
CA GLU A 14 -15.98 -14.04 20.80
C GLU A 14 -15.89 -14.13 19.27
N ARG A 15 -15.22 -13.19 18.60
CA ARG A 15 -15.01 -13.25 17.14
C ARG A 15 -13.96 -14.29 16.75
N PRO A 16 -13.98 -14.89 15.55
CA PRO A 16 -12.85 -15.67 15.03
C PRO A 16 -11.59 -14.80 14.83
N PHE A 17 -10.43 -15.46 14.71
CA PHE A 17 -9.25 -14.79 14.15
C PHE A 17 -9.54 -14.36 12.72
N ARG A 18 -9.00 -13.23 12.29
CA ARG A 18 -9.11 -12.76 10.91
C ARG A 18 -7.75 -12.47 10.31
N VAL A 19 -7.48 -13.05 9.15
CA VAL A 19 -6.25 -12.84 8.38
C VAL A 19 -6.62 -12.29 7.01
N LEU A 20 -5.99 -11.18 6.63
CA LEU A 20 -6.03 -10.64 5.28
C LEU A 20 -4.81 -11.12 4.49
N ILE A 21 -5.05 -11.93 3.46
CA ILE A 21 -4.03 -12.47 2.56
C ILE A 21 -4.07 -11.65 1.26
N ILE A 22 -2.96 -11.00 0.95
CA ILE A 22 -2.81 -10.11 -0.20
C ILE A 22 -1.84 -10.74 -1.20
N ALA A 23 -2.35 -11.06 -2.39
CA ALA A 23 -1.50 -11.27 -3.56
C ALA A 23 -1.13 -9.91 -4.16
N GLY A 24 0.13 -9.53 -4.01
CA GLY A 24 0.69 -8.25 -4.43
C GLY A 24 1.39 -8.31 -5.79
N SER A 25 0.98 -9.17 -6.72
CA SER A 25 1.55 -9.18 -8.09
C SER A 25 0.77 -8.23 -9.00
N ASP A 26 1.43 -7.58 -9.95
CA ASP A 26 0.77 -6.78 -10.99
C ASP A 26 0.13 -7.65 -12.10
N ARG A 27 0.36 -8.97 -12.09
CA ARG A 27 -0.25 -9.89 -13.05
C ARG A 27 -1.75 -10.00 -12.84
N ARG A 28 -2.48 -10.16 -13.95
CA ARG A 28 -3.93 -9.99 -14.01
C ARG A 28 -4.60 -11.24 -14.53
N GLN A 29 -5.63 -11.68 -13.83
CA GLN A 29 -6.54 -12.67 -14.36
C GLN A 29 -7.22 -12.12 -15.63
N TYR A 30 -7.19 -12.87 -16.72
CA TYR A 30 -7.95 -12.64 -17.96
C TYR A 30 -7.63 -11.39 -18.81
N ASN A 31 -6.61 -10.59 -18.47
CA ASN A 31 -6.28 -9.36 -19.21
C ASN A 31 -4.99 -9.48 -20.07
N CYS A 32 -4.07 -10.38 -19.72
CA CYS A 32 -2.85 -10.65 -20.48
C CYS A 32 -2.87 -12.10 -20.98
N PRO A 33 -2.52 -12.40 -22.25
CA PRO A 33 -2.49 -13.77 -22.74
C PRO A 33 -1.60 -14.67 -21.87
N GLY A 34 -2.20 -15.71 -21.27
CA GLY A 34 -1.48 -16.88 -20.77
C GLY A 34 -1.01 -16.92 -19.31
N VAL A 35 -1.56 -16.16 -18.35
CA VAL A 35 -0.95 -16.15 -16.99
C VAL A 35 -1.90 -15.89 -15.81
N ASP A 36 -2.02 -16.88 -14.92
CA ASP A 36 -2.36 -16.68 -13.51
C ASP A 36 -1.09 -16.29 -12.72
N GLY A 37 -1.23 -15.40 -11.73
CA GLY A 37 -0.09 -14.93 -10.93
C GLY A 37 0.45 -15.98 -9.96
N LYS A 38 1.78 -16.06 -9.83
CA LYS A 38 2.46 -16.84 -8.78
C LYS A 38 1.97 -16.44 -7.38
N ALA A 39 1.94 -15.14 -7.09
CA ALA A 39 1.41 -14.59 -5.84
C ALA A 39 -0.03 -15.04 -5.55
N ARG A 40 -0.92 -15.00 -6.55
CA ARG A 40 -2.30 -15.48 -6.43
C ARG A 40 -2.35 -16.96 -6.08
N SER A 41 -1.55 -17.78 -6.78
CA SER A 41 -1.47 -19.22 -6.53
C SER A 41 -1.01 -19.53 -5.10
N LEU A 42 0.02 -18.82 -4.63
CA LEU A 42 0.53 -18.92 -3.26
C LEU A 42 -0.48 -18.42 -2.22
N ALA A 43 -1.16 -17.30 -2.47
CA ALA A 43 -2.19 -16.76 -1.58
C ALA A 43 -3.37 -17.75 -1.39
N LEU A 44 -3.83 -18.37 -2.48
CA LEU A 44 -4.87 -19.41 -2.40
C LEU A 44 -4.38 -20.64 -1.64
N ARG A 45 -3.14 -21.09 -1.88
CA ARG A 45 -2.52 -22.17 -1.11
C ARG A 45 -2.45 -21.85 0.39
N MET A 46 -2.05 -20.63 0.75
CA MET A 46 -2.03 -20.20 2.15
C MET A 46 -3.44 -20.25 2.76
N ALA A 47 -4.45 -19.79 2.03
CA ALA A 47 -5.84 -19.84 2.50
C ALA A 47 -6.33 -21.28 2.75
N GLU A 48 -5.87 -22.26 1.96
CA GLU A 48 -6.18 -23.69 2.18
C GLU A 48 -5.44 -24.30 3.37
N ARG A 49 -4.25 -23.76 3.71
CA ARG A 49 -3.38 -24.28 4.78
C ARG A 49 -3.64 -23.68 6.16
N LEU A 50 -4.11 -22.44 6.23
CA LEU A 50 -4.42 -21.79 7.50
C LEU A 50 -5.58 -22.50 8.23
N PRO A 51 -5.72 -22.33 9.56
CA PRO A 51 -6.83 -22.92 10.29
C PRO A 51 -8.18 -22.47 9.72
N GLN A 52 -9.05 -23.43 9.41
CA GLN A 52 -10.31 -23.17 8.69
C GLN A 52 -11.42 -22.60 9.59
N ASP A 53 -11.20 -22.56 10.91
CA ASP A 53 -12.01 -21.84 11.89
C ASP A 53 -11.67 -20.33 11.93
N TRP A 54 -10.63 -19.90 11.22
CA TRP A 54 -10.31 -18.47 11.04
C TRP A 54 -11.10 -17.87 9.87
N GLU A 55 -11.31 -16.56 9.94
CA GLU A 55 -11.76 -15.76 8.81
C GLU A 55 -10.59 -15.44 7.89
N LEU A 56 -10.59 -16.10 6.74
CA LEU A 56 -9.59 -15.90 5.70
C LEU A 56 -10.17 -14.97 4.64
N ASP A 57 -9.70 -13.73 4.68
CA ASP A 57 -9.98 -12.67 3.71
C ASP A 57 -8.86 -12.65 2.67
N VAL A 58 -9.18 -12.73 1.39
CA VAL A 58 -8.18 -12.84 0.31
C VAL A 58 -8.43 -11.74 -0.71
N GLU A 59 -7.40 -10.98 -1.05
CA GLU A 59 -7.43 -10.04 -2.18
C GLU A 59 -6.25 -10.26 -3.12
N ASP A 60 -6.53 -10.15 -4.42
CA ASP A 60 -5.52 -10.03 -5.45
C ASP A 60 -5.49 -8.58 -5.95
N LEU A 61 -4.42 -7.85 -5.62
CA LEU A 61 -4.23 -6.47 -6.06
C LEU A 61 -3.91 -6.36 -7.55
N GLY A 62 -3.68 -7.48 -8.23
CA GLY A 62 -3.62 -7.55 -9.68
C GLY A 62 -4.95 -7.10 -10.28
N ASN A 63 -4.96 -5.94 -10.94
CA ASN A 63 -6.17 -5.34 -11.53
C ASN A 63 -6.79 -6.29 -12.59
N VAL A 64 -7.77 -7.08 -12.18
CA VAL A 64 -8.59 -7.95 -13.05
C VAL A 64 -9.32 -7.06 -14.06
N PHE A 65 -9.35 -7.49 -15.32
CA PHE A 65 -9.93 -6.75 -16.46
C PHE A 65 -11.16 -5.90 -16.07
N GLY A 66 -11.02 -4.57 -16.10
CA GLY A 66 -12.12 -3.63 -15.86
C GLY A 66 -12.29 -3.13 -14.42
N ARG A 67 -11.49 -3.57 -13.44
CA ARG A 67 -11.49 -2.95 -12.09
C ARG A 67 -10.80 -1.59 -12.10
N ALA A 68 -11.16 -0.76 -11.12
CA ALA A 68 -10.46 0.48 -10.82
C ALA A 68 -8.97 0.23 -10.55
N ARG A 69 -8.15 1.27 -10.71
CA ARG A 69 -6.74 1.26 -10.26
C ARG A 69 -6.70 1.78 -8.82
N ILE A 70 -5.66 1.43 -8.08
CA ILE A 70 -5.35 2.15 -6.85
C ILE A 70 -4.82 3.52 -7.28
N GLN A 71 -5.48 4.57 -6.84
CA GLN A 71 -5.02 5.94 -7.12
C GLN A 71 -3.83 6.29 -6.21
N SER A 72 -2.95 7.17 -6.67
CA SER A 72 -1.75 7.54 -5.90
C SER A 72 -2.09 8.37 -4.66
N CYS A 73 -1.20 8.38 -3.66
CA CYS A 73 -1.37 9.28 -2.53
C CYS A 73 -1.17 10.76 -2.97
N ASN A 74 -2.01 11.66 -2.48
CA ASN A 74 -1.86 13.11 -2.71
C ASN A 74 -0.82 13.77 -1.78
N ALA A 75 -0.10 12.99 -0.99
CA ALA A 75 0.96 13.45 -0.09
C ALA A 75 0.52 14.56 0.90
N CYS A 76 -0.70 14.47 1.42
CA CYS A 76 -1.26 15.44 2.38
C CYS A 76 -0.35 15.64 3.61
N VAL A 77 0.32 14.57 4.06
CA VAL A 77 1.28 14.59 5.18
C VAL A 77 2.45 15.56 4.94
N SER A 78 2.85 15.80 3.69
CA SER A 78 3.91 16.76 3.35
C SER A 78 3.53 18.21 3.63
N THR A 79 2.27 18.48 3.97
CA THR A 79 1.80 19.77 4.49
C THR A 79 1.65 19.73 6.01
N SER A 80 0.95 18.71 6.52
CA SER A 80 0.67 18.50 7.95
C SER A 80 0.11 17.09 8.14
N MET A 81 0.49 16.39 9.20
CA MET A 81 -0.10 15.09 9.54
C MET A 81 -1.60 15.22 9.83
N ALA A 82 -2.05 16.35 10.37
CA ALA A 82 -3.47 16.64 10.57
C ALA A 82 -4.28 16.78 9.27
N LEU A 83 -3.61 16.97 8.12
CA LEU A 83 -4.24 16.99 6.79
C LEU A 83 -4.36 15.58 6.20
N CYS A 84 -3.53 14.64 6.64
CA CYS A 84 -3.59 13.24 6.21
C CYS A 84 -4.68 12.53 7.02
N VAL A 85 -5.90 12.43 6.49
CA VAL A 85 -7.06 11.89 7.23
C VAL A 85 -7.02 10.36 7.28
N TRP A 86 -7.49 9.78 8.39
CA TRP A 86 -7.72 8.35 8.56
C TRP A 86 -9.21 8.03 8.73
N PRO A 87 -9.81 7.14 7.92
CA PRO A 87 -9.30 6.61 6.64
C PRO A 87 -9.08 7.72 5.58
N CYS A 88 -8.27 7.44 4.56
CA CYS A 88 -7.87 8.48 3.61
C CYS A 88 -9.03 9.05 2.77
N ASN A 89 -9.22 10.37 2.84
CA ASN A 89 -10.29 11.13 2.17
C ASN A 89 -9.91 11.69 0.78
N CYS A 90 -8.80 11.26 0.16
CA CYS A 90 -8.44 11.79 -1.16
C CYS A 90 -9.40 11.34 -2.26
N TYR A 91 -9.95 10.13 -2.14
CA TYR A 91 -10.86 9.49 -3.08
C TYR A 91 -12.06 8.91 -2.33
N GLU A 92 -13.04 8.41 -3.07
CA GLU A 92 -14.28 7.86 -2.54
C GLU A 92 -14.71 6.63 -3.35
N ALA A 93 -15.55 5.77 -2.76
CA ALA A 93 -16.07 4.59 -3.43
C ALA A 93 -16.99 4.94 -4.59
N ALA A 94 -16.96 4.16 -5.67
CA ALA A 94 -17.81 4.29 -6.84
C ALA A 94 -17.76 5.67 -7.54
N ASN A 95 -16.66 6.42 -7.39
CA ASN A 95 -16.45 7.66 -8.13
C ASN A 95 -16.21 7.37 -9.62
N LYS A 96 -16.91 8.09 -10.51
CA LYS A 96 -16.81 7.89 -11.97
C LYS A 96 -15.66 8.65 -12.61
N ASP A 97 -15.30 9.79 -12.05
CA ASP A 97 -14.27 10.69 -12.58
C ASP A 97 -12.88 10.27 -12.07
N GLU A 98 -12.81 9.75 -10.83
CA GLU A 98 -11.61 9.30 -10.12
C GLU A 98 -11.85 7.92 -9.46
N PRO A 99 -12.06 6.84 -10.23
CA PRO A 99 -12.30 5.51 -9.66
C PRO A 99 -11.10 5.03 -8.84
N ASP A 100 -11.31 4.53 -7.62
CA ASP A 100 -10.26 4.10 -6.69
C ASP A 100 -10.53 2.69 -6.14
N LEU A 101 -9.60 1.77 -6.42
CA LEU A 101 -9.74 0.37 -6.05
C LEU A 101 -9.77 0.14 -4.55
N MET A 102 -9.03 0.92 -3.75
CA MET A 102 -9.00 0.73 -2.30
C MET A 102 -10.36 1.00 -1.66
N TRP A 103 -11.05 2.05 -2.09
CA TRP A 103 -12.40 2.35 -1.63
C TRP A 103 -13.44 1.38 -2.19
N ASP A 104 -13.34 1.02 -3.48
CA ASP A 104 -14.27 0.06 -4.09
C ASP A 104 -14.21 -1.34 -3.44
N LEU A 105 -13.06 -1.71 -2.85
CA LEU A 105 -12.85 -2.97 -2.14
C LEU A 105 -13.05 -2.89 -0.62
N ASP A 106 -13.41 -1.71 -0.10
CA ASP A 106 -13.46 -1.42 1.35
C ASP A 106 -12.15 -1.82 2.08
N LEU A 107 -11.00 -1.58 1.42
CA LEU A 107 -9.73 -2.16 1.85
C LEU A 107 -9.24 -1.57 3.18
N TYR A 108 -9.56 -0.31 3.49
CA TYR A 108 -9.25 0.29 4.80
C TYR A 108 -9.95 -0.46 5.94
N ALA A 109 -11.23 -0.80 5.78
CA ALA A 109 -11.97 -1.56 6.77
C ALA A 109 -11.45 -3.00 6.88
N ARG A 110 -11.10 -3.64 5.76
CA ARG A 110 -10.54 -5.02 5.77
C ARG A 110 -9.18 -5.09 6.46
N LEU A 111 -8.32 -4.09 6.25
CA LEU A 111 -7.04 -3.95 6.95
C LEU A 111 -7.24 -3.72 8.45
N ASP A 112 -8.23 -2.92 8.83
CA ASP A 112 -8.64 -2.70 10.21
C ASP A 112 -9.25 -3.96 10.86
N LEU A 113 -10.09 -4.71 10.17
CA LEU A 113 -10.72 -5.90 10.73
C LEU A 113 -9.74 -7.06 10.98
N ALA A 114 -8.63 -7.12 10.24
CA ALA A 114 -7.68 -8.22 10.33
C ALA A 114 -6.78 -8.13 11.57
N ASP A 115 -6.57 -9.28 12.23
CA ASP A 115 -5.57 -9.46 13.28
C ASP A 115 -4.15 -9.49 12.69
N ALA A 116 -4.04 -10.03 11.47
CA ALA A 116 -2.77 -10.13 10.78
C ALA A 116 -2.92 -10.01 9.26
N TRP A 117 -1.86 -9.52 8.62
CA TRP A 117 -1.75 -9.39 7.17
C TRP A 117 -0.67 -10.32 6.64
N ALA A 118 -0.98 -11.08 5.61
CA ALA A 118 -0.03 -11.91 4.89
C ALA A 118 0.13 -11.36 3.47
N ILE A 119 1.29 -10.79 3.15
CA ILE A 119 1.54 -10.10 1.89
C ILE A 119 2.51 -10.94 1.06
N ILE A 120 2.07 -11.37 -0.12
CA ILE A 120 2.81 -12.27 -1.00
C ILE A 120 3.01 -11.59 -2.35
N GLY A 121 4.25 -11.40 -2.81
CA GLY A 121 4.48 -10.65 -4.05
C GLY A 121 5.86 -10.84 -4.68
N PRO A 122 6.02 -10.42 -5.94
CA PRO A 122 7.32 -10.46 -6.61
C PRO A 122 8.22 -9.31 -6.14
N VAL A 123 9.52 -9.44 -6.39
CA VAL A 123 10.45 -8.31 -6.50
C VAL A 123 10.43 -7.82 -7.94
N ASN A 124 10.07 -6.55 -8.15
CA ASN A 124 10.13 -5.86 -9.43
C ASN A 124 11.18 -4.76 -9.31
N TRP A 125 12.33 -4.90 -9.99
CA TRP A 125 13.40 -3.89 -9.98
C TRP A 125 13.80 -3.42 -8.56
N TYR A 126 14.21 -4.35 -7.69
CA TYR A 126 14.63 -4.05 -6.31
C TYR A 126 13.54 -3.38 -5.45
N ALA A 127 12.27 -3.56 -5.80
CA ALA A 127 11.13 -3.00 -5.08
C ALA A 127 9.92 -3.95 -5.08
N PRO A 128 8.89 -3.70 -4.25
CA PRO A 128 7.60 -4.37 -4.39
C PRO A 128 6.92 -3.96 -5.69
N SER A 129 5.85 -4.67 -6.06
CA SER A 129 5.03 -4.30 -7.23
C SER A 129 4.42 -2.91 -7.08
N SER A 130 4.04 -2.30 -8.20
CA SER A 130 3.52 -0.93 -8.19
C SER A 130 2.19 -0.83 -7.47
N ASN A 131 1.27 -1.78 -7.67
CA ASN A 131 -0.02 -1.78 -6.95
C ASN A 131 0.17 -1.99 -5.45
N LEU A 132 1.07 -2.88 -5.04
CA LEU A 132 1.36 -3.10 -3.63
C LEU A 132 1.93 -1.83 -2.99
N LYS A 133 2.87 -1.16 -3.68
CA LYS A 133 3.44 0.10 -3.19
C LYS A 133 2.40 1.23 -3.13
N LEU A 134 1.49 1.32 -4.11
CA LEU A 134 0.38 2.29 -4.10
C LEU A 134 -0.56 2.07 -2.90
N MET A 135 -0.89 0.81 -2.57
CA MET A 135 -1.67 0.51 -1.36
C MET A 135 -0.97 1.06 -0.11
N PHE A 136 0.33 0.79 0.03
CA PHE A 136 1.11 1.28 1.17
C PHE A 136 1.26 2.82 1.18
N ASP A 137 1.41 3.48 0.03
CA ASP A 137 1.46 4.94 -0.06
C ASP A 137 0.14 5.61 0.38
N ARG A 138 -0.98 4.94 0.13
CA ARG A 138 -2.31 5.35 0.59
C ARG A 138 -2.54 5.08 2.09
N LEU A 139 -1.79 4.14 2.67
CA LEU A 139 -1.83 3.80 4.10
C LEU A 139 -0.93 4.66 4.99
N VAL A 140 -0.26 5.68 4.47
CA VAL A 140 0.50 6.64 5.31
C VAL A 140 -0.38 7.21 6.43
N CYS A 141 -1.69 7.40 6.17
CA CYS A 141 -2.67 7.87 7.15
C CYS A 141 -2.83 6.95 8.38
N MET A 142 -2.49 5.66 8.30
CA MET A 142 -2.59 4.77 9.46
C MET A 142 -1.57 5.14 10.56
N ASN A 143 -0.52 5.88 10.20
CA ASN A 143 0.51 6.39 11.08
C ASN A 143 0.10 7.78 11.65
N GLY A 144 -0.94 7.82 12.48
CA GLY A 144 -1.29 9.06 13.16
C GLY A 144 -2.00 10.11 12.31
N GLY A 145 -2.58 9.71 11.17
CA GLY A 145 -3.44 10.59 10.38
C GLY A 145 -4.65 11.08 11.18
N ASN A 146 -5.23 12.22 10.80
CA ASN A 146 -6.35 12.82 11.50
C ASN A 146 -7.63 11.96 11.37
N PRO A 147 -8.20 11.43 12.47
CA PRO A 147 -9.44 10.66 12.41
C PRO A 147 -10.71 11.54 12.45
N ARG A 148 -10.57 12.86 12.61
CA ARG A 148 -11.63 13.85 12.79
C ARG A 148 -11.51 14.95 11.75
N GLU A 149 -11.88 14.60 10.52
CA GLU A 149 -11.78 15.49 9.36
C GLU A 149 -12.53 16.82 9.52
N GLU A 150 -13.63 16.84 10.27
CA GLU A 150 -14.44 18.03 10.48
C GLU A 150 -13.66 19.16 11.19
N LEU A 151 -12.63 18.82 11.97
CA LEU A 151 -11.76 19.79 12.64
C LEU A 151 -10.96 20.64 11.64
N ILE A 152 -10.75 20.13 10.42
CA ILE A 152 -10.05 20.83 9.35
C ILE A 152 -11.00 21.28 8.24
N GLY A 153 -12.31 21.07 8.35
CA GLY A 153 -13.28 21.55 7.35
C GLY A 153 -13.03 21.04 5.93
N HIS A 154 -12.54 19.79 5.78
CA HIS A 154 -12.18 19.08 4.54
C HIS A 154 -11.10 19.76 3.70
N LYS A 155 -9.93 19.09 3.58
CA LYS A 155 -8.78 19.51 2.74
C LYS A 155 -8.32 20.96 2.95
N ASN A 156 -8.54 21.55 4.14
CA ASN A 156 -8.05 22.89 4.48
C ASN A 156 -6.67 22.82 5.14
N ALA A 157 -5.63 23.15 4.38
CA ALA A 157 -4.25 23.15 4.85
C ALA A 157 -4.04 24.07 6.07
N GLU A 158 -4.63 25.26 6.10
CA GLU A 158 -4.42 26.23 7.19
C GLU A 158 -5.04 25.78 8.50
N LEU A 159 -6.20 25.12 8.46
CA LEU A 159 -6.79 24.54 9.67
C LEU A 159 -6.02 23.30 10.12
N ALA A 160 -5.58 22.45 9.20
CA ALA A 160 -4.76 21.29 9.53
C ALA A 160 -3.44 21.69 10.21
N MET A 161 -2.69 22.63 9.65
CA MET A 161 -1.46 23.14 10.27
C MET A 161 -1.71 23.72 11.67
N LYS A 162 -2.86 24.39 11.89
CA LYS A 162 -3.23 24.88 13.22
C LYS A 162 -3.56 23.74 14.19
N LEU A 163 -4.31 22.73 13.74
CA LEU A 163 -4.67 21.56 14.54
C LEU A 163 -3.42 20.80 14.98
N GLU A 164 -2.45 20.59 14.09
CA GLU A 164 -1.19 19.89 14.41
C GLU A 164 -0.36 20.56 15.53
N HIS A 165 -0.58 21.85 15.77
CA HIS A 165 0.04 22.60 16.88
C HIS A 165 -0.85 22.72 18.13
N ALA A 166 -2.10 22.24 18.10
CA ALA A 166 -3.02 22.31 19.22
C ALA A 166 -2.80 21.13 20.20
N ASP A 167 -3.03 21.36 21.49
CA ASP A 167 -2.85 20.35 22.53
C ASP A 167 -3.71 19.09 22.29
N GLU A 168 -4.91 19.27 21.72
CA GLU A 168 -5.82 18.16 21.40
C GLU A 168 -5.24 17.19 20.36
N TRP A 169 -4.28 17.62 19.53
CA TRP A 169 -3.65 16.77 18.52
C TRP A 169 -2.93 15.57 19.13
N ALA A 170 -2.34 15.71 20.32
CA ALA A 170 -1.69 14.61 21.03
C ALA A 170 -2.65 13.45 21.33
N SER A 171 -3.95 13.72 21.43
CA SER A 171 -4.98 12.68 21.62
C SER A 171 -5.44 12.04 20.32
N LEU A 172 -5.36 12.75 19.19
CA LEU A 172 -5.82 12.32 17.86
C LEU A 172 -4.73 11.60 17.04
N HIS A 173 -3.48 12.02 17.18
CA HIS A 173 -2.32 11.48 16.47
C HIS A 173 -1.89 10.14 17.08
N ARG A 174 -2.51 9.05 16.62
CA ARG A 174 -2.23 7.68 17.09
C ARG A 174 -2.08 6.72 15.92
N ASN A 175 -1.31 5.66 16.11
CA ASN A 175 -1.30 4.55 15.17
C ASN A 175 -2.66 3.86 15.18
N HIS A 176 -3.39 3.96 14.07
CA HIS A 176 -4.78 3.47 14.00
C HIS A 176 -4.86 1.95 13.85
N LEU A 177 -3.76 1.35 13.39
CA LEU A 177 -3.67 -0.09 13.10
C LEU A 177 -2.68 -0.83 14.00
N GLU A 178 -2.28 -0.20 15.11
CA GLU A 178 -1.33 -0.76 16.07
C GLU A 178 -1.77 -2.13 16.62
N GLY A 179 -0.79 -2.94 16.99
CA GLY A 179 -1.00 -4.25 17.61
C GLY A 179 -1.18 -5.40 16.63
N ARG A 180 -1.30 -5.14 15.32
CA ARG A 180 -1.39 -6.19 14.27
C ARG A 180 -0.03 -6.84 13.98
N THR A 181 -0.08 -8.00 13.33
CA THR A 181 1.09 -8.68 12.76
C THR A 181 1.06 -8.60 11.25
N ALA A 182 2.17 -8.29 10.59
CA ALA A 182 2.32 -8.46 9.16
C ALA A 182 3.44 -9.45 8.83
N GLY A 183 3.20 -10.32 7.86
CA GLY A 183 4.19 -11.21 7.26
C GLY A 183 4.36 -10.91 5.78
N PHE A 184 5.58 -11.02 5.29
CA PHE A 184 5.94 -10.77 3.90
C PHE A 184 6.65 -11.98 3.32
N PHE A 185 6.11 -12.51 2.23
CA PHE A 185 6.77 -13.52 1.41
C PHE A 185 7.03 -12.94 0.03
N SER A 186 8.27 -12.55 -0.24
CA SER A 186 8.67 -12.07 -1.55
C SER A 186 9.38 -13.15 -2.37
N TYR A 187 9.36 -13.02 -3.67
CA TYR A 187 10.08 -13.92 -4.57
C TYR A 187 10.66 -13.19 -5.79
N GLY A 188 11.75 -13.71 -6.34
CA GLY A 188 12.44 -13.14 -7.50
C GLY A 188 13.02 -14.23 -8.41
N ASP A 189 13.33 -13.87 -9.66
CA ASP A 189 13.89 -14.79 -10.65
C ASP A 189 15.42 -14.68 -10.81
N GLY A 190 16.06 -13.75 -10.08
CA GLY A 190 17.51 -13.55 -10.15
C GLY A 190 18.00 -13.06 -11.51
N GLY A 191 17.12 -12.51 -12.35
CA GLY A 191 17.46 -12.11 -13.72
C GLY A 191 17.41 -13.26 -14.74
N GLY A 192 16.86 -14.42 -14.36
CA GLY A 192 16.68 -15.57 -15.26
C GLY A 192 18.00 -16.03 -15.88
N ASP A 193 18.02 -16.19 -17.20
CA ASP A 193 19.23 -16.56 -17.96
C ASP A 193 20.01 -15.36 -18.52
N GLU A 194 19.65 -14.15 -18.11
CA GLU A 194 20.27 -12.91 -18.59
C GLU A 194 21.56 -12.58 -17.88
N ILE A 195 21.84 -13.17 -16.71
CA ILE A 195 23.03 -12.88 -15.90
C ILE A 195 24.25 -13.71 -16.36
N ASP A 196 25.39 -13.05 -16.52
CA ASP A 196 26.68 -13.64 -16.86
C ASP A 196 27.49 -14.05 -15.61
N GLU A 197 28.62 -14.70 -15.82
CA GLU A 197 29.53 -15.17 -14.76
C GLU A 197 30.11 -14.05 -13.89
N THR A 198 30.01 -12.79 -14.32
CA THR A 198 30.45 -11.62 -13.56
C THR A 198 29.34 -10.99 -12.74
N GLY A 199 28.12 -11.55 -12.79
CA GLY A 199 26.92 -11.00 -12.13
C GLY A 199 26.24 -9.90 -12.93
N ARG A 200 26.55 -9.73 -14.23
CA ARG A 200 25.99 -8.64 -15.05
C ARG A 200 25.01 -9.16 -16.09
N PRO A 201 24.05 -8.34 -16.55
CA PRO A 201 23.25 -8.71 -17.71
C PRO A 201 24.13 -8.86 -18.97
N ARG A 202 24.04 -10.02 -19.63
CA ARG A 202 24.78 -10.40 -20.85
C ARG A 202 24.63 -9.38 -21.99
N ILE A 203 23.54 -8.63 -22.01
CA ILE A 203 23.21 -7.64 -23.04
C ILE A 203 23.82 -6.26 -22.78
N LEU A 204 24.49 -6.04 -21.64
CA LEU A 204 25.09 -4.74 -21.33
C LEU A 204 26.19 -4.38 -22.33
N ARG A 205 25.96 -3.31 -23.09
CA ARG A 205 26.98 -2.72 -23.99
C ARG A 205 28.03 -1.89 -23.26
N HIS A 206 27.71 -1.43 -22.05
CA HIS A 206 28.57 -0.61 -21.20
C HIS A 206 28.67 -1.25 -19.81
N PRO A 207 29.33 -2.41 -19.67
CA PRO A 207 29.38 -3.16 -18.41
C PRO A 207 30.01 -2.37 -17.26
N GLN A 208 30.81 -1.34 -17.54
CA GLN A 208 31.39 -0.45 -16.55
C GLN A 208 30.37 0.47 -15.84
N TYR A 209 29.14 0.59 -16.35
CA TYR A 209 28.07 1.35 -15.68
C TYR A 209 27.39 0.55 -14.57
N PHE A 210 27.64 -0.76 -14.52
CA PHE A 210 27.02 -1.66 -13.57
C PHE A 210 28.11 -2.43 -12.82
N ASP A 211 28.26 -2.11 -11.54
CA ASP A 211 29.08 -2.88 -10.61
C ASP A 211 28.15 -3.72 -9.73
N PRO A 212 28.11 -5.05 -9.90
CA PRO A 212 27.29 -5.94 -9.06
C PRO A 212 27.61 -5.83 -7.57
N GLY A 213 28.83 -5.40 -7.22
CA GLY A 213 29.20 -5.13 -5.82
C GLY A 213 28.47 -3.93 -5.20
N HIS A 214 27.80 -3.11 -6.02
CA HIS A 214 26.99 -1.97 -5.60
C HIS A 214 25.49 -2.19 -5.81
N GLU A 215 25.05 -3.44 -5.98
CA GLU A 215 23.62 -3.75 -5.94
C GLU A 215 22.99 -3.28 -4.62
N PRO A 216 21.71 -2.87 -4.65
CA PRO A 216 21.12 -2.11 -3.55
C PRO A 216 21.01 -2.90 -2.24
N PHE A 217 21.03 -4.24 -2.30
CA PHE A 217 20.82 -5.11 -1.14
C PHE A 217 21.76 -6.32 -1.14
N GLU A 218 22.24 -6.69 0.05
CA GLU A 218 22.88 -8.00 0.27
C GLU A 218 21.86 -9.15 0.30
N SER A 219 20.62 -8.84 0.71
CA SER A 219 19.51 -9.79 0.74
C SER A 219 18.32 -9.22 -0.02
N GLU A 220 17.86 -9.93 -1.05
CA GLU A 220 16.71 -9.52 -1.87
C GLU A 220 15.39 -9.34 -1.10
N ARG A 221 15.29 -9.87 0.13
CA ARG A 221 14.14 -9.56 1.00
C ARG A 221 14.03 -8.06 1.26
N ASP A 222 15.15 -7.35 1.25
CA ASP A 222 15.26 -5.91 1.51
C ASP A 222 14.63 -5.03 0.43
N ALA A 223 14.31 -5.58 -0.74
CA ALA A 223 13.41 -4.92 -1.69
C ALA A 223 12.06 -4.54 -1.04
N TYR A 224 11.62 -5.27 -0.01
CA TYR A 224 10.38 -4.99 0.73
C TYR A 224 10.61 -4.16 2.00
N ARG A 225 11.87 -3.80 2.31
CA ARG A 225 12.23 -3.07 3.53
C ARG A 225 11.42 -1.78 3.71
N PRO A 226 11.18 -0.93 2.70
CA PRO A 226 10.40 0.30 2.91
C PRO A 226 8.99 0.06 3.48
N ILE A 227 8.26 -0.94 2.97
CA ILE A 227 6.89 -1.24 3.42
C ILE A 227 6.88 -2.04 4.73
N VAL A 228 7.90 -2.87 4.99
CA VAL A 228 8.13 -3.51 6.30
C VAL A 228 8.34 -2.45 7.38
N TRP A 229 9.18 -1.46 7.11
CA TRP A 229 9.44 -0.37 8.05
C TRP A 229 8.23 0.54 8.23
N GLN A 230 7.43 0.78 7.19
CA GLN A 230 6.17 1.50 7.33
C GLN A 230 5.20 0.78 8.28
N CYS A 231 5.09 -0.56 8.21
CA CYS A 231 4.32 -1.34 9.18
C CYS A 231 4.84 -1.14 10.60
N ARG A 232 6.15 -1.36 10.82
CA ARG A 232 6.79 -1.24 12.14
C ARG A 232 6.64 0.17 12.72
N TYR A 233 6.83 1.19 11.89
CA TYR A 233 6.66 2.60 12.26
C TYR A 233 5.21 2.92 12.67
N SER A 234 4.25 2.14 12.19
CA SER A 234 2.81 2.27 12.50
C SER A 234 2.32 1.29 13.57
N GLY A 235 3.22 0.72 14.38
CA GLY A 235 2.86 -0.18 15.48
C GLY A 235 2.40 -1.58 15.03
N ILE A 236 2.61 -1.94 13.75
CA ILE A 236 2.33 -3.27 13.21
C ILE A 236 3.64 -4.06 13.23
N GLU A 237 3.69 -5.14 14.01
CA GLU A 237 4.92 -5.91 14.11
C GLU A 237 5.14 -6.74 12.84
N VAL A 238 6.40 -6.77 12.39
CA VAL A 238 6.86 -7.64 11.30
C VAL A 238 8.03 -8.43 11.84
N PRO A 239 7.81 -9.61 12.44
CA PRO A 239 8.92 -10.45 12.91
C PRO A 239 9.83 -10.83 11.75
N ASP A 240 11.16 -10.86 11.99
CA ASP A 240 12.12 -11.18 10.94
C ASP A 240 11.89 -12.59 10.34
N ASP A 241 11.43 -13.55 11.15
CA ASP A 241 11.05 -14.90 10.71
C ASP A 241 9.81 -14.92 9.80
N LEU A 242 9.01 -13.84 9.80
CA LEU A 242 7.85 -13.68 8.91
C LEU A 242 8.16 -12.81 7.70
N TRP A 243 9.41 -12.36 7.52
CA TRP A 243 9.88 -11.61 6.36
C TRP A 243 10.89 -12.44 5.56
N VAL A 244 10.36 -13.16 4.57
CA VAL A 244 11.07 -14.19 3.81
C VAL A 244 11.15 -13.80 2.34
N HIS A 245 12.28 -14.09 1.71
CA HIS A 245 12.47 -14.02 0.26
C HIS A 245 12.90 -15.37 -0.28
N VAL A 246 12.37 -15.77 -1.44
CA VAL A 246 12.80 -16.96 -2.16
C VAL A 246 13.10 -16.62 -3.63
N GLN A 247 14.35 -16.84 -4.04
CA GLN A 247 14.77 -16.75 -5.43
C GLN A 247 14.65 -18.11 -6.14
N PHE A 248 14.10 -18.13 -7.35
CA PHE A 248 14.02 -19.33 -8.20
C PHE A 248 13.84 -19.00 -9.68
N GLY A 249 14.30 -19.90 -10.55
CA GLY A 249 14.32 -19.66 -12.00
C GLY A 249 15.63 -19.08 -12.53
N ASP A 250 16.66 -19.05 -11.68
CA ASP A 250 18.04 -18.74 -12.08
C ASP A 250 18.48 -19.62 -13.26
N GLY A 251 19.06 -18.99 -14.29
CA GLY A 251 19.50 -19.66 -15.52
C GLY A 251 18.37 -20.15 -16.44
N LYS A 252 17.09 -19.87 -16.11
CA LYS A 252 15.94 -20.24 -16.95
C LYS A 252 15.41 -19.04 -17.74
N LYS A 253 14.76 -19.33 -18.86
CA LYS A 253 13.95 -18.32 -19.56
C LYS A 253 12.80 -17.89 -18.67
N TYR A 254 12.41 -16.61 -18.74
CA TYR A 254 11.23 -16.13 -18.02
C TYR A 254 9.96 -16.92 -18.36
N SER A 255 9.83 -17.44 -19.59
CA SER A 255 8.72 -18.31 -20.01
C SER A 255 8.66 -19.65 -19.27
N ASP A 256 9.78 -20.12 -18.74
CA ASP A 256 9.94 -21.44 -18.09
C ASP A 256 10.00 -21.28 -16.56
N ASN A 257 9.45 -20.17 -16.08
CA ASN A 257 9.36 -19.78 -14.69
C ASN A 257 7.96 -19.20 -14.41
N GLN A 258 6.91 -19.93 -14.77
CA GLN A 258 5.51 -19.59 -14.50
C GLN A 258 5.01 -20.22 -13.19
N ALA A 259 3.71 -20.15 -12.92
CA ALA A 259 3.11 -20.72 -11.71
C ALA A 259 3.21 -22.25 -11.70
N GLU A 260 3.00 -22.90 -12.85
CA GLU A 260 3.12 -24.34 -13.08
C GLU A 260 4.56 -24.86 -12.90
N ASP A 261 5.56 -24.01 -13.14
CA ASP A 261 6.97 -24.33 -12.90
C ASP A 261 7.31 -24.15 -11.42
N MET A 262 6.86 -23.05 -10.81
CA MET A 262 7.05 -22.77 -9.37
C MET A 262 6.55 -23.91 -8.48
N VAL A 263 5.36 -24.46 -8.77
CA VAL A 263 4.80 -25.55 -7.95
C VAL A 263 5.56 -26.88 -8.10
N ARG A 264 6.43 -27.00 -9.11
CA ARG A 264 7.32 -28.15 -9.31
C ARG A 264 8.67 -27.98 -8.62
N GLU A 265 8.99 -26.81 -8.09
CA GLU A 265 10.21 -26.51 -7.34
C GLU A 265 10.02 -26.83 -5.85
N PRO A 266 10.48 -28.00 -5.33
CA PRO A 266 10.14 -28.44 -3.98
C PRO A 266 10.61 -27.45 -2.92
N ARG A 267 11.83 -26.91 -3.10
CA ARG A 267 12.41 -25.91 -2.21
C ARG A 267 11.54 -24.65 -2.06
N VAL A 268 10.92 -24.19 -3.15
CA VAL A 268 10.07 -22.98 -3.12
C VAL A 268 8.80 -23.27 -2.34
N MET A 269 8.16 -24.40 -2.64
CA MET A 269 6.91 -24.80 -1.98
C MET A 269 7.11 -25.15 -0.51
N GLU A 270 8.19 -25.84 -0.16
CA GLU A 270 8.57 -26.14 1.23
C GLU A 270 8.86 -24.86 2.03
N SER A 271 9.58 -23.90 1.43
CA SER A 271 9.86 -22.60 2.08
C SER A 271 8.57 -21.82 2.31
N PHE A 272 7.66 -21.80 1.35
CA PHE A 272 6.36 -21.13 1.47
C PHE A 272 5.45 -21.79 2.51
N ASP A 273 5.41 -23.12 2.54
CA ASP A 273 4.64 -23.89 3.51
C ASP A 273 5.19 -23.66 4.92
N ALA A 274 6.51 -23.70 5.10
CA ALA A 274 7.15 -23.43 6.38
C ALA A 274 6.89 -22.01 6.88
N TRP A 275 6.94 -21.01 5.99
CA TRP A 275 6.56 -19.63 6.29
C TRP A 275 5.08 -19.51 6.69
N THR A 276 4.18 -20.18 5.95
CA THR A 276 2.74 -20.20 6.26
C THR A 276 2.47 -20.80 7.65
N ASP A 277 3.11 -21.93 7.96
CA ASP A 277 2.97 -22.59 9.26
C ASP A 277 3.57 -21.73 10.39
N GLY A 278 4.70 -21.06 10.11
CA GLY A 278 5.32 -20.09 11.02
C GLY A 278 4.43 -18.89 11.31
N PHE A 279 3.83 -18.32 10.27
CA PHE A 279 2.86 -17.23 10.35
C PHE A 279 1.66 -17.61 11.22
N SER A 280 1.03 -18.77 10.93
CA SER A 280 -0.11 -19.28 11.68
C SER A 280 0.23 -19.45 13.17
N ARG A 281 1.35 -20.13 13.48
CA ARG A 281 1.80 -20.32 14.88
C ARG A 281 2.06 -18.99 15.58
N PHE A 282 2.67 -18.03 14.90
CA PHE A 282 2.97 -16.72 15.47
C PHE A 282 1.69 -15.96 15.81
N VAL A 283 0.77 -15.84 14.84
CA VAL A 283 -0.50 -15.12 15.01
C VAL A 283 -1.37 -15.78 16.09
N ALA A 284 -1.49 -17.11 16.08
CA ALA A 284 -2.24 -17.85 17.09
C ALA A 284 -1.69 -17.62 18.50
N ARG A 285 -0.35 -17.66 18.65
CA ARG A 285 0.32 -17.47 19.94
C ARG A 285 0.18 -16.04 20.46
N LYS A 286 0.25 -15.05 19.57
CA LYS A 286 0.09 -13.64 19.94
C LYS A 286 -1.32 -13.34 20.42
N GLY A 287 -2.32 -13.94 19.77
CA GLY A 287 -3.72 -13.66 20.04
C GLY A 287 -4.32 -12.61 19.11
N LYS A 288 -5.62 -12.39 19.26
CA LYS A 288 -6.39 -11.43 18.48
C LYS A 288 -6.08 -10.00 18.92
N VAL A 289 -6.26 -9.06 18.01
CA VAL A 289 -5.95 -7.65 18.20
C VAL A 289 -7.19 -6.91 18.69
N GLU A 290 -6.99 -6.06 19.71
CA GLU A 290 -8.01 -5.12 20.15
C GLU A 290 -8.21 -4.02 19.10
N PRO A 291 -9.46 -3.73 18.71
CA PRO A 291 -9.73 -2.63 17.82
C PRO A 291 -9.23 -1.27 18.34
N GLY A 292 -8.73 -0.44 17.42
CA GLY A 292 -8.39 0.96 17.73
C GLY A 292 -9.65 1.80 17.99
N GLU A 293 -9.46 2.97 18.60
CA GLU A 293 -10.54 3.94 18.88
C GLU A 293 -11.21 4.43 17.58
N PHE A 294 -10.40 4.77 16.58
CA PHE A 294 -10.85 5.32 15.30
C PHE A 294 -10.85 4.24 14.21
N ARG A 295 -11.91 3.43 14.21
CA ARG A 295 -12.08 2.32 13.26
C ARG A 295 -12.28 2.83 11.83
N ALA A 296 -11.68 2.13 10.87
CA ALA A 296 -12.05 2.24 9.47
C ALA A 296 -13.30 1.40 9.18
N TYR A 297 -13.45 0.27 9.88
CA TYR A 297 -14.67 -0.53 9.82
C TYR A 297 -15.87 0.26 10.35
N GLY A 298 -16.93 0.33 9.55
CA GLY A 298 -18.13 1.12 9.85
C GLY A 298 -17.99 2.62 9.58
N TYR A 299 -16.82 3.09 9.11
CA TYR A 299 -16.66 4.47 8.67
C TYR A 299 -17.49 4.73 7.42
N THR A 300 -18.23 5.84 7.44
CA THR A 300 -18.95 6.34 6.26
C THR A 300 -18.40 7.73 5.93
N ALA A 301 -17.83 7.87 4.74
CA ALA A 301 -17.28 9.15 4.29
C ALA A 301 -18.38 10.23 4.29
N PRO A 302 -18.15 11.40 4.92
CA PRO A 302 -19.13 12.47 4.94
C PRO A 302 -19.24 13.12 3.55
N SER A 303 -20.36 13.81 3.29
CA SER A 303 -20.52 14.54 2.03
C SER A 303 -19.71 15.84 2.03
N HIS A 304 -18.94 16.09 0.96
CA HIS A 304 -18.04 17.24 0.86
C HIS A 304 -18.52 18.37 -0.06
N ARG A 305 -19.74 18.31 -0.61
CA ARG A 305 -20.22 19.23 -1.66
C ARG A 305 -19.93 20.72 -1.43
N LEU A 306 -20.15 21.21 -0.20
CA LEU A 306 -19.91 22.61 0.16
C LEU A 306 -18.42 22.93 0.30
N ALA A 307 -17.63 22.00 0.85
CA ALA A 307 -16.19 22.16 0.96
C ALA A 307 -15.53 22.09 -0.43
N ASP A 308 -15.97 21.19 -1.30
CA ASP A 308 -15.50 21.08 -2.69
C ASP A 308 -15.76 22.36 -3.48
N LEU A 309 -16.92 23.00 -3.28
CA LEU A 309 -17.21 24.29 -3.91
C LEU A 309 -16.24 25.39 -3.44
N LYS A 310 -15.91 25.42 -2.14
CA LYS A 310 -14.92 26.35 -1.59
C LYS A 310 -13.51 26.06 -2.13
N ALA A 311 -13.14 24.78 -2.26
CA ALA A 311 -11.87 24.36 -2.81
C ALA A 311 -11.74 24.77 -4.28
N LYS A 312 -12.76 24.55 -5.11
CA LYS A 312 -12.79 25.01 -6.51
C LYS A 312 -12.66 26.53 -6.64
N TRP A 313 -13.32 27.29 -5.78
CA TRP A 313 -13.15 28.75 -5.77
C TRP A 313 -11.73 29.17 -5.39
N ARG A 314 -11.12 28.47 -4.42
CA ARG A 314 -9.72 28.68 -4.03
C ARG A 314 -8.77 28.36 -5.19
N GLU A 315 -8.97 27.24 -5.88
CA GLU A 315 -8.19 26.84 -7.06
C GLU A 315 -8.25 27.90 -8.17
N LEU A 316 -9.45 28.39 -8.51
CA LEU A 316 -9.62 29.47 -9.49
C LEU A 316 -8.86 30.74 -9.12
N ARG A 317 -8.87 31.12 -7.83
CA ARG A 317 -8.10 32.27 -7.34
C ARG A 317 -6.59 32.05 -7.45
N MET A 318 -6.11 30.84 -7.14
CA MET A 318 -4.70 30.51 -7.30
C MET A 318 -4.29 30.53 -8.78
N GLY A 319 -5.14 30.05 -9.69
CA GLY A 319 -4.89 30.07 -11.13
C GLY A 319 -4.74 31.46 -11.74
N VAL A 320 -5.26 32.51 -11.08
CA VAL A 320 -5.06 33.92 -11.47
C VAL A 320 -3.97 34.63 -10.64
N GLY A 321 -3.15 33.88 -9.90
CA GLY A 321 -2.04 34.44 -9.12
C GLY A 321 -2.46 35.16 -7.83
N LEU A 322 -3.65 34.85 -7.28
CA LEU A 322 -4.19 35.45 -6.06
C LEU A 322 -4.31 34.42 -4.92
N PRO A 323 -3.20 33.90 -4.38
CA PRO A 323 -3.24 32.95 -3.28
C PRO A 323 -3.83 33.57 -2.01
N PRO A 324 -4.42 32.76 -1.10
CA PRO A 324 -4.92 33.27 0.18
C PRO A 324 -3.80 33.93 0.98
N ALA A 325 -4.07 35.10 1.58
CA ALA A 325 -3.08 35.83 2.36
C ALA A 325 -2.54 34.99 3.53
N GLY A 326 -1.21 34.99 3.72
CA GLY A 326 -0.53 34.22 4.76
C GLY A 326 -0.41 32.71 4.50
N SER A 327 -1.01 32.19 3.43
CA SER A 327 -0.91 30.78 3.04
C SER A 327 0.51 30.40 2.59
N SER A 328 0.79 29.09 2.52
CA SER A 328 2.04 28.59 1.94
C SER A 328 2.23 29.03 0.48
N PRO A 329 1.22 28.91 -0.43
CA PRO A 329 1.33 29.45 -1.79
C PRO A 329 1.65 30.94 -1.86
N ALA A 330 1.06 31.78 -0.99
CA ALA A 330 1.38 33.21 -0.97
C ALA A 330 2.83 33.48 -0.58
N ARG A 331 3.38 32.71 0.37
CA ARG A 331 4.80 32.78 0.75
C ARG A 331 5.72 32.29 -0.36
N GLN A 332 5.38 31.19 -1.02
CA GLN A 332 6.16 30.67 -2.16
C GLN A 332 6.20 31.66 -3.31
N HIS A 333 5.07 32.29 -3.64
CA HIS A 333 5.00 33.34 -4.66
C HIS A 333 5.84 34.58 -4.27
N ALA A 334 5.76 35.03 -3.03
CA ALA A 334 6.57 36.16 -2.54
C ALA A 334 8.09 35.86 -2.56
N LEU A 335 8.47 34.59 -2.42
CA LEU A 335 9.86 34.13 -2.52
C LEU A 335 10.30 33.81 -3.96
N GLY A 336 9.38 33.88 -4.94
CA GLY A 336 9.66 33.51 -6.32
C GLY A 336 10.04 32.04 -6.52
N LEU A 337 9.51 31.13 -5.69
CA LEU A 337 9.85 29.70 -5.75
C LEU A 337 9.19 29.01 -6.94
N ASN A 338 7.92 29.32 -7.19
CA ASN A 338 7.12 28.74 -8.26
C ASN A 338 6.28 29.83 -8.96
N ASP A 339 6.11 29.70 -10.28
CA ASP A 339 5.18 30.52 -11.08
C ASP A 339 4.01 29.64 -11.54
N ASP A 340 3.10 29.38 -10.59
CA ASP A 340 2.01 28.42 -10.75
C ASP A 340 0.70 29.07 -11.24
N ALA A 341 0.71 30.38 -11.54
CA ALA A 341 -0.48 31.09 -12.00
C ALA A 341 -0.83 30.66 -13.43
N THR A 342 -1.76 29.71 -13.55
CA THR A 342 -2.24 29.24 -14.84
C THR A 342 -3.76 29.06 -14.86
N LEU A 343 -4.37 29.44 -15.99
CA LEU A 343 -5.75 29.11 -16.33
C LEU A 343 -5.85 27.82 -17.16
N THR A 344 -4.71 27.21 -17.53
CA THR A 344 -4.58 25.98 -18.33
C THR A 344 -3.84 24.89 -17.54
N PRO A 345 -4.41 24.38 -16.43
CA PRO A 345 -3.74 23.41 -15.56
C PRO A 345 -3.48 22.04 -16.22
N ARG A 346 -3.97 21.82 -17.44
CA ARG A 346 -3.79 20.58 -18.21
C ARG A 346 -2.52 20.58 -19.07
N GLU A 347 -1.92 21.74 -19.32
CA GLU A 347 -0.68 21.85 -20.09
C GLU A 347 0.50 21.39 -19.23
N GLY A 348 1.33 20.50 -19.78
CA GLY A 348 2.49 20.01 -19.06
C GLY A 348 3.56 21.10 -18.88
N GLU A 349 4.39 21.01 -17.84
CA GLU A 349 5.51 21.96 -17.64
C GLU A 349 6.46 22.03 -18.85
N GLY A 350 6.64 20.90 -19.54
CA GLY A 350 7.43 20.86 -20.78
C GLY A 350 6.79 21.61 -21.94
N GLU A 351 5.46 21.74 -21.99
CA GLU A 351 4.74 22.51 -23.01
C GLU A 351 4.78 24.00 -22.69
N LYS A 352 4.62 24.39 -21.42
CA LYS A 352 4.70 25.80 -20.99
C LYS A 352 6.07 26.44 -21.23
N ARG A 353 7.13 25.62 -21.27
CA ARG A 353 8.53 26.06 -21.35
C ARG A 353 9.16 25.89 -22.73
N ARG A 354 8.45 25.28 -23.68
CA ARG A 354 8.87 25.16 -25.09
C ARG A 354 8.18 26.22 -25.92
#